data_AF-A0A2I0FJ94-F1
#
_entry.id   AF-A0A2I0FJ94-F1
#
_cell.length_a   1.000
_cell.length_b   1.000
_cell.length_c   1.000
_cell.angle_alpha   90.00
_cell.angle_beta   90.00
_cell.angle_gamma   90.00
#
_symmetry.space_group_name_H-M   'P 1'
#
loop_
_entity.id
_entity.type
_entity.pdbx_description
1 polymer ?
#
loop_
_entity_poly.entity_id
_entity_poly.type
_entity_poly.pdbx_seq_one_letter_code
_entity_poly.pdbx_strand_id
1 'polypeptide(L)'
;MDAYQLRLAEFLELTEKLNAQAKAVNSKMENNEAGQLESVQALFERRQAVIDQLSEYTKAAEFEWTTEDKKVISQLKGYEDEMQPILNRLHQSFTTQMNRLNQTSQASKKYVGAYQTKSTEGSFIDQRK
;
A
#
# COMPACT_ATOMS: atom_id res chain seq x y z
N MET A 1 -21.88 26.29 -2.97
CA MET A 1 -21.72 24.88 -2.59
C MET A 1 -21.65 24.84 -1.08
N ASP A 2 -22.47 24.01 -0.46
CA ASP A 2 -22.43 23.80 1.00
C ASP A 2 -21.14 23.03 1.40
N ALA A 3 -20.71 23.16 2.66
CA ALA A 3 -19.49 22.52 3.18
C ALA A 3 -19.52 20.99 2.98
N TYR A 4 -20.68 20.37 3.19
CA TYR A 4 -20.90 18.95 2.90
C TYR A 4 -20.65 18.61 1.41
N GLN A 5 -21.21 19.39 0.49
CA GLN A 5 -21.04 19.17 -0.96
C GLN A 5 -19.59 19.32 -1.40
N LEU A 6 -18.85 20.26 -0.81
CA LEU A 6 -17.41 20.40 -1.06
C LEU A 6 -16.64 19.15 -0.62
N ARG A 7 -16.99 18.57 0.53
CA ARG A 7 -16.37 17.33 1.01
C ARG A 7 -16.75 16.12 0.17
N LEU A 8 -17.99 16.04 -0.32
CA LEU A 8 -18.40 14.97 -1.21
C LEU A 8 -17.68 15.05 -2.57
N ALA A 9 -17.48 16.26 -3.09
CA ALA A 9 -16.69 16.49 -4.30
C ALA A 9 -15.20 16.15 -4.09
N GLU A 10 -14.60 16.58 -2.97
CA GLU A 10 -13.21 16.22 -2.61
C GLU A 10 -13.06 14.70 -2.46
N PHE A 11 -14.06 14.03 -1.88
CA PHE A 11 -14.05 12.57 -1.74
C PHE A 11 -14.01 11.87 -3.10
N LEU A 12 -14.81 12.34 -4.06
CA LEU A 12 -14.80 11.85 -5.43
C LEU A 12 -13.44 12.08 -6.10
N GLU A 13 -12.91 13.30 -6.03
CA GLU A 13 -11.61 13.66 -6.62
C GLU A 13 -10.46 12.80 -6.06
N LEU A 14 -10.42 12.59 -4.75
CA LEU A 14 -9.41 11.74 -4.12
C LEU A 14 -9.55 10.29 -4.54
N THR A 15 -10.78 9.79 -4.68
CA THR A 15 -11.05 8.43 -5.13
C THR A 15 -10.65 8.23 -6.58
N GLU A 16 -10.90 9.20 -7.47
CA GLU A 16 -10.45 9.20 -8.86
C GLU A 16 -8.92 9.18 -8.97
N LYS A 17 -8.24 10.06 -8.22
CA LYS A 17 -6.78 10.12 -8.16
C LYS A 17 -6.19 8.82 -7.65
N LEU A 18 -6.77 8.26 -6.59
CA LEU A 18 -6.34 6.99 -6.03
C LEU A 18 -6.52 5.85 -7.03
N ASN A 19 -7.63 5.80 -7.75
CA ASN A 19 -7.86 4.78 -8.79
C ASN A 19 -6.82 4.88 -9.92
N ALA A 20 -6.53 6.10 -10.36
CA ALA A 20 -5.51 6.34 -11.38
C ALA A 20 -4.11 5.90 -10.90
N GLN A 21 -3.73 6.25 -9.66
CA GLN A 21 -2.44 5.82 -9.11
C GLN A 21 -2.38 4.31 -8.88
N ALA A 22 -3.43 3.70 -8.34
CA ALA A 22 -3.50 2.25 -8.12
C ALA A 22 -3.33 1.47 -9.44
N LYS A 23 -3.89 1.97 -10.55
CA LYS A 23 -3.70 1.40 -11.90
C LYS A 23 -2.27 1.58 -12.43
N ALA A 24 -1.55 2.60 -11.97
CA ALA A 24 -0.18 2.88 -12.39
C ALA A 24 0.89 2.14 -11.56
N VAL A 25 0.54 1.66 -10.36
CA VAL A 25 1.48 0.88 -9.52
C VAL A 25 1.75 -0.48 -10.16
N ASN A 26 3.03 -0.79 -10.34
CA ASN A 26 3.50 -2.08 -10.81
C ASN A 26 3.49 -3.11 -9.67
N SER A 27 3.10 -4.35 -10.00
CA SER A 27 3.12 -5.46 -9.04
C SER A 27 4.53 -5.85 -8.59
N LYS A 28 5.57 -5.53 -9.38
CA LYS A 28 6.97 -5.67 -8.99
C LYS A 28 7.46 -4.36 -8.35
N MET A 29 7.97 -4.44 -7.12
CA MET A 29 8.37 -3.24 -6.37
C MET A 29 9.47 -2.44 -7.09
N GLU A 30 10.43 -3.12 -7.73
CA GLU A 30 11.55 -2.52 -8.47
C GLU A 30 11.14 -1.68 -9.69
N ASN A 31 9.93 -1.88 -10.21
CA ASN A 31 9.41 -1.17 -11.38
C ASN A 31 8.58 0.07 -11.01
N ASN A 32 8.42 0.36 -9.72
CA ASN A 32 7.73 1.55 -9.26
C ASN A 32 8.72 2.70 -9.08
N GLU A 33 8.26 3.92 -9.31
CA GLU A 33 9.06 5.11 -9.05
C GLU A 33 9.28 5.28 -7.54
N ALA A 34 10.41 5.89 -7.18
CA ALA A 34 10.69 6.22 -5.79
C ALA A 34 9.60 7.17 -5.25
N GLY A 35 8.99 6.83 -4.10
CA GLY A 35 7.93 7.63 -3.51
C GLY A 35 6.51 7.30 -4.03
N GLN A 36 6.36 6.42 -5.02
CA GLN A 36 5.05 6.12 -5.63
C GLN A 36 4.10 5.39 -4.65
N LEU A 37 4.62 4.52 -3.80
CA LEU A 37 3.80 3.83 -2.79
C LEU A 37 3.43 4.76 -1.64
N GLU A 38 4.35 5.65 -1.26
CA GLU A 38 4.14 6.69 -0.26
C GLU A 38 3.10 7.71 -0.72
N SER A 39 3.08 8.08 -2.00
CA SER A 39 2.06 8.96 -2.55
C SER A 39 0.67 8.32 -2.55
N VAL A 40 0.59 7.02 -2.87
CA VAL A 40 -0.66 6.25 -2.79
C VAL A 40 -1.16 6.19 -1.34
N GLN A 41 -0.27 5.92 -0.39
CA GLN A 41 -0.59 5.89 1.04
C GLN A 41 -1.12 7.25 1.53
N ALA A 42 -0.48 8.36 1.15
CA ALA A 42 -0.92 9.70 1.51
C ALA A 42 -2.32 10.04 0.95
N LEU A 43 -2.64 9.55 -0.26
CA LEU A 43 -3.98 9.69 -0.83
C LEU A 43 -5.03 8.91 -0.03
N PHE A 44 -4.71 7.70 0.41
CA PHE A 44 -5.59 6.91 1.28
C PHE A 44 -5.89 7.64 2.60
N GLU A 45 -4.86 8.15 3.27
CA GLU A 45 -5.01 8.85 4.54
C GLU A 45 -5.87 10.11 4.39
N ARG A 46 -5.63 10.90 3.34
CA ARG A 46 -6.46 12.08 3.06
C ARG A 46 -7.90 11.70 2.73
N ARG A 47 -8.11 10.65 1.93
CA ARG A 47 -9.45 10.13 1.60
C ARG A 47 -10.19 9.69 2.87
N GLN A 48 -9.51 9.01 3.80
CA GLN A 48 -10.11 8.59 5.07
C GLN A 48 -10.51 9.79 5.93
N ALA A 49 -9.66 10.82 6.04
CA ALA A 49 -9.99 12.03 6.77
C ALA A 49 -11.24 12.75 6.21
N VAL A 50 -11.43 12.74 4.89
CA VAL A 50 -12.64 13.30 4.27
C VAL A 50 -13.88 12.43 4.54
N ILE A 51 -13.75 11.09 4.53
CA ILE A 51 -14.84 10.17 4.92
C ILE A 51 -15.27 10.45 6.36
N ASP A 52 -14.32 10.59 7.28
CA ASP A 52 -14.60 10.85 8.69
C ASP A 52 -15.38 12.16 8.85
N GLN A 53 -14.97 13.21 8.12
CA GLN A 53 -15.69 14.49 8.09
C GLN A 53 -17.09 14.37 7.48
N LEU A 54 -17.24 13.65 6.36
CA LEU A 54 -18.55 13.38 5.75
C LEU A 54 -19.48 12.65 6.71
N SER A 55 -18.95 11.71 7.49
CA SER A 55 -19.73 10.95 8.46
C SER A 55 -20.42 11.86 9.48
N GLU A 56 -19.78 12.96 9.89
CA GLU A 56 -20.37 13.92 10.82
C GLU A 56 -21.59 14.65 10.24
N TYR A 57 -21.56 15.01 8.95
CA TYR A 57 -22.72 15.62 8.29
C TYR A 57 -23.90 14.65 8.19
N THR A 58 -23.62 13.38 7.89
CA THR A 58 -24.67 12.35 7.72
C THR A 58 -25.37 11.94 9.01
N LYS A 59 -24.83 12.31 10.18
CA LYS A 59 -25.44 12.04 11.50
C LYS A 59 -26.57 13.00 11.87
N ALA A 60 -26.69 14.14 11.17
CA ALA A 60 -27.74 15.11 11.45
C ALA A 60 -29.13 14.52 11.14
N ALA A 61 -30.11 14.75 12.03
CA ALA A 61 -31.45 14.15 11.91
C ALA A 61 -32.22 14.61 10.66
N GLU A 62 -31.87 15.79 10.12
CA GLU A 62 -32.48 16.37 8.91
C GLU A 62 -31.66 16.09 7.64
N PHE A 63 -30.60 15.28 7.73
CA PHE A 63 -29.77 14.99 6.58
C PHE A 63 -30.50 14.05 5.60
N GLU A 64 -30.64 14.50 4.36
CA GLU A 64 -31.18 13.70 3.27
C GLU A 64 -30.26 13.72 2.05
N TRP A 65 -29.99 12.53 1.50
CA TRP A 65 -29.25 12.40 0.26
C TRP A 65 -30.03 12.95 -0.92
N THR A 66 -29.49 13.98 -1.56
CA THR A 66 -30.09 14.54 -2.78
C THR A 66 -29.92 13.58 -3.95
N THR A 67 -30.69 13.80 -5.03
CA THR A 67 -30.49 13.05 -6.28
C THR A 67 -29.08 13.24 -6.84
N GLU A 68 -28.47 14.40 -6.66
CA GLU A 68 -27.11 14.65 -7.13
C GLU A 68 -26.07 13.90 -6.29
N ASP A 69 -26.24 13.89 -4.96
CA ASP A 69 -25.34 13.15 -4.07
C ASP A 69 -25.35 11.66 -4.40
N LYS A 70 -26.54 11.09 -4.71
CA LYS A 70 -26.69 9.69 -5.10
C LYS A 70 -25.93 9.37 -6.39
N LYS A 71 -25.82 10.31 -7.34
CA LYS A 71 -25.00 10.12 -8.54
C LYS A 71 -23.52 10.06 -8.18
N VAL A 72 -23.05 10.99 -7.34
CA VAL A 72 -21.66 11.00 -6.87
C VAL A 72 -21.32 9.73 -6.11
N ILE A 73 -22.21 9.27 -5.22
CA ILE A 73 -22.07 7.98 -4.51
C ILE A 73 -22.00 6.81 -5.49
N SER A 74 -22.80 6.84 -6.57
CA SER A 74 -22.74 5.79 -7.60
C SER A 74 -21.40 5.80 -8.34
N GLN A 75 -20.81 6.96 -8.62
CA GLN A 75 -19.49 7.06 -9.23
C GLN A 75 -18.40 6.55 -8.28
N LEU A 76 -18.44 6.98 -7.01
CA LEU A 76 -17.56 6.49 -5.95
C LEU A 76 -17.59 4.98 -5.86
N LYS A 77 -18.79 4.38 -5.83
CA LYS A 77 -18.95 2.92 -5.80
C LYS A 77 -18.33 2.25 -7.02
N GLY A 78 -18.52 2.82 -8.22
CA GLY A 78 -17.88 2.30 -9.44
C GLY A 78 -16.35 2.28 -9.33
N TYR A 79 -15.74 3.34 -8.80
CA TYR A 79 -14.30 3.38 -8.58
C TYR A 79 -13.82 2.40 -7.51
N GLU A 80 -14.56 2.24 -6.40
CA GLU A 80 -14.22 1.23 -5.38
C GLU A 80 -14.25 -0.19 -5.95
N ASP A 81 -15.29 -0.54 -6.71
CA ASP A 81 -15.44 -1.84 -7.34
C ASP A 81 -14.28 -2.12 -8.33
N GLU A 82 -13.80 -1.09 -9.03
CA GLU A 82 -12.60 -1.19 -9.90
C GLU A 82 -11.29 -1.32 -9.12
N MET A 83 -11.12 -0.54 -8.06
CA MET A 83 -9.87 -0.46 -7.29
C MET A 83 -9.65 -1.69 -6.42
N GLN A 84 -10.69 -2.22 -5.79
CA GLN A 84 -10.60 -3.32 -4.84
C GLN A 84 -9.80 -4.53 -5.36
N PRO A 85 -10.05 -5.06 -6.57
CA PRO A 85 -9.25 -6.18 -7.09
C PRO A 85 -7.79 -5.78 -7.37
N ILE A 86 -7.51 -4.54 -7.76
CA ILE A 86 -6.14 -4.06 -8.03
C ILE A 86 -5.35 -4.01 -6.72
N LEU A 87 -5.90 -3.36 -5.70
CA LEU A 87 -5.28 -3.22 -4.38
C LEU A 87 -5.01 -4.58 -3.73
N ASN A 88 -5.96 -5.51 -3.85
CA ASN A 88 -5.78 -6.88 -3.34
C ASN A 88 -4.61 -7.60 -4.03
N ARG A 89 -4.47 -7.48 -5.35
CA ARG A 89 -3.35 -8.07 -6.10
C ARG A 89 -2.01 -7.43 -5.74
N LEU A 90 -1.97 -6.11 -5.57
CA LEU A 90 -0.76 -5.38 -5.15
C LEU A 90 -0.32 -5.83 -3.76
N HIS A 91 -1.24 -5.87 -2.80
CA HIS A 91 -0.99 -6.34 -1.44
C HIS A 91 -0.40 -7.76 -1.42
N GLN A 92 -1.00 -8.70 -2.17
CA GLN A 92 -0.50 -10.08 -2.28
C GLN A 92 0.91 -10.13 -2.90
N SER A 93 1.13 -9.36 -3.98
CA SER A 93 2.41 -9.32 -4.70
C SER A 93 3.53 -8.77 -3.82
N PHE A 94 3.29 -7.68 -3.09
CA PHE A 94 4.27 -7.08 -2.19
C PHE A 94 4.54 -7.96 -0.97
N THR A 95 3.51 -8.57 -0.38
CA THR A 95 3.68 -9.54 0.71
C THR A 95 4.56 -10.72 0.28
N THR A 96 4.33 -11.25 -0.92
CA THR A 96 5.12 -12.37 -1.47
C THR A 96 6.59 -11.97 -1.69
N GLN A 97 6.83 -10.78 -2.24
CA GLN A 97 8.18 -10.26 -2.46
C GLN A 97 8.92 -10.04 -1.13
N MET A 98 8.25 -9.45 -0.13
CA MET A 98 8.84 -9.24 1.20
C MET A 98 9.20 -10.57 1.88
N ASN A 99 8.32 -11.58 1.78
CA ASN A 99 8.60 -12.92 2.31
C ASN A 99 9.82 -13.57 1.64
N ARG A 100 9.95 -13.42 0.31
CA ARG A 100 11.13 -13.91 -0.43
C ARG A 100 12.40 -13.20 0.03
N LEU A 101 12.38 -11.87 0.17
CA LEU A 101 13.53 -11.10 0.67
C LEU A 101 13.95 -11.55 2.08
N ASN A 102 12.98 -11.78 2.97
CA ASN A 102 13.23 -12.27 4.33
C ASN A 102 13.84 -13.67 4.33
N GLN A 103 13.33 -14.58 3.51
CA GLN A 103 13.87 -15.94 3.35
C GLN A 103 15.30 -15.92 2.79
N THR A 104 15.56 -15.10 1.76
CA THR A 104 16.90 -14.93 1.20
C THR A 104 17.87 -14.34 2.22
N SER A 105 17.44 -13.36 3.01
CA SER A 105 18.23 -12.77 4.10
C SER A 105 18.57 -13.81 5.18
N GLN A 106 17.59 -14.61 5.61
CA GLN A 106 17.82 -15.70 6.56
C GLN A 106 18.76 -16.79 6.00
N ALA A 107 18.58 -17.18 4.74
CA ALA A 107 19.46 -18.13 4.07
C ALA A 107 20.89 -17.57 3.97
N SER A 108 21.05 -16.32 3.53
CA SER A 108 22.35 -15.63 3.47
C SER A 108 23.05 -15.62 4.83
N LYS A 109 22.34 -15.28 5.92
CA LYS A 109 22.90 -15.35 7.28
C LYS A 109 23.33 -16.77 7.68
N LYS A 110 22.54 -17.78 7.32
CA LYS A 110 22.88 -19.20 7.57
C LYS A 110 24.14 -19.63 6.82
N TYR A 111 24.30 -19.21 5.57
CA TYR A 111 25.49 -19.50 4.77
C TYR A 111 26.71 -18.72 5.25
N VAL A 112 26.59 -17.43 5.56
CA VAL A 112 27.69 -16.62 6.14
C VAL A 112 28.18 -17.26 7.45
N GLY A 113 27.28 -17.73 8.31
CA GLY A 113 27.64 -18.50 9.51
C GLY A 113 28.34 -19.82 9.17
N ALA A 114 27.88 -20.56 8.15
CA ALA A 114 28.51 -21.81 7.69
C ALA A 114 29.90 -21.63 7.04
N TYR A 115 30.17 -20.45 6.46
CA TYR A 115 31.49 -20.10 5.92
C TYR A 115 32.41 -19.46 6.98
N GLN A 116 31.86 -18.87 8.05
CA GLN A 116 32.62 -18.36 9.20
C GLN A 116 33.02 -19.46 10.20
N THR A 117 32.33 -20.60 10.23
CA THR A 117 32.65 -21.73 11.13
C THR A 117 33.61 -22.78 10.55
N LYS A 118 34.34 -22.46 9.48
CA LYS A 118 35.60 -23.17 9.19
C LYS A 118 36.76 -22.41 9.82
N SER A 119 36.94 -22.63 11.13
CA SER A 119 38.22 -22.38 11.77
C SER A 119 39.32 -23.02 10.93
N THR A 120 40.28 -22.19 10.58
CA THR A 120 41.52 -22.56 9.90
C THR A 120 42.25 -23.62 10.74
N GLU A 121 42.03 -24.91 10.48
CA GLU A 121 42.98 -25.98 10.86
C GLU A 121 44.19 -25.90 9.92
N GLY A 122 44.94 -24.80 10.06
CA GLY A 122 46.25 -24.61 9.48
C GLY A 122 47.24 -24.47 10.61
N SER A 123 47.59 -25.60 11.25
CA SER A 123 48.76 -25.66 12.14
C SER A 123 49.59 -26.88 11.74
N PHE A 124 50.44 -26.69 10.75
CA PHE A 124 51.63 -27.53 10.57
C PHE A 124 52.56 -27.24 11.76
N ILE A 125 52.48 -28.08 12.80
CA ILE A 125 53.55 -28.15 13.80
C ILE A 125 54.59 -29.15 13.28
N ASP A 126 55.70 -28.61 12.80
CA ASP A 126 56.97 -29.33 12.60
C ASP A 126 57.45 -29.82 13.97
N GLN A 127 57.52 -31.13 14.17
CA GLN A 127 58.21 -31.75 15.31
C GLN A 127 59.43 -32.51 14.79
N ARG A 128 60.57 -31.82 14.70
CA ARG A 128 61.89 -32.46 14.78
C ARG A 128 62.36 -32.45 16.23
N LYS A 129 62.47 -33.63 16.84
CA LYS A 129 63.50 -34.00 17.79
C LYS A 129 63.88 -35.46 17.58
#